data_AF-A0A1S1J2P4-F1
#
_entry.id   AF-A0A1S1J2P4-F1
#
_cell.length_a   1.000
_cell.length_b   1.000
_cell.length_c   1.000
_cell.angle_alpha   90.00
_cell.angle_beta   90.00
_cell.angle_gamma   90.00
#
_symmetry.space_group_name_H-M   'P 1'
#
loop_
_entity.id
_entity.type
_entity.pdbx_description
1 polymer ?
#
loop_
_entity_poly.entity_id
_entity_poly.type
_entity_poly.pdbx_seq_one_letter_code
_entity_poly.pdbx_strand_id
1 'polypeptide(L)'
;MNKEFHEKDIEIRKELEELIENGKKNISEIEKIIENNDFRINDLNDPNSKSAVNLRIVRNFVIGTILFLPITYILLTYVKGFNEVLFYFLLIFYSLLIGLIFWFIRKKYRLLYGLIELSVGVTAIFIVLQSVNNSLDIFYWKIEKLMSFVGGVYILVRGIDNISVTNFGKKVDDFLNFK
;
A
#
# COMPACT_ATOMS: atom_id res chain seq x y z
N MET A 1 -72.00 -22.78 -36.64
CA MET A 1 -71.36 -23.01 -35.32
C MET A 1 -69.91 -23.51 -35.40
N ASN A 2 -69.51 -24.40 -36.32
CA ASN A 2 -68.11 -24.90 -36.34
C ASN A 2 -67.03 -23.89 -36.78
N LYS A 3 -67.37 -22.88 -37.61
CA LYS A 3 -66.38 -21.95 -38.16
C LYS A 3 -65.88 -20.93 -37.13
N GLU A 4 -66.78 -20.41 -36.32
CA GLU A 4 -66.50 -19.44 -35.25
C GLU A 4 -65.65 -20.03 -34.12
N PHE A 5 -65.87 -21.31 -33.78
CA PHE A 5 -64.99 -22.03 -32.84
C PHE A 5 -63.58 -22.20 -33.38
N HIS A 6 -63.43 -22.45 -34.69
CA HIS A 6 -62.12 -22.64 -35.30
C HIS A 6 -61.34 -21.33 -35.39
N GLU A 7 -62.00 -20.22 -35.74
CA GLU A 7 -61.39 -18.88 -35.77
C GLU A 7 -60.91 -18.45 -34.37
N LYS A 8 -61.70 -18.73 -33.33
CA LYS A 8 -61.32 -18.43 -31.94
C LYS A 8 -60.14 -19.28 -31.43
N ASP A 9 -60.05 -20.55 -31.83
CA ASP A 9 -58.90 -21.40 -31.49
C ASP A 9 -57.61 -20.87 -32.14
N ILE A 10 -57.69 -20.39 -33.39
CA ILE A 10 -56.55 -19.79 -34.10
C ILE A 10 -56.10 -18.49 -33.41
N GLU A 11 -57.03 -17.66 -32.98
CA GLU A 11 -56.74 -16.41 -32.27
C GLU A 11 -56.03 -16.69 -30.92
N ILE A 12 -56.57 -17.62 -30.12
CA ILE A 12 -55.97 -18.01 -28.84
C ILE A 12 -54.56 -18.59 -29.04
N ARG A 13 -54.34 -19.39 -30.09
CA ARG A 13 -53.00 -19.92 -30.40
C ARG A 13 -52.01 -18.82 -30.75
N LYS A 14 -52.42 -17.81 -31.51
CA LYS A 14 -51.55 -16.66 -31.84
C LYS A 14 -51.19 -15.84 -30.61
N GLU A 15 -52.16 -15.54 -29.74
CA GLU A 15 -51.88 -14.84 -28.48
C GLU A 15 -50.92 -15.64 -27.58
N LEU A 16 -51.10 -16.96 -27.50
CA LEU A 16 -50.19 -17.84 -26.76
C LEU A 16 -48.78 -17.86 -27.37
N GLU A 17 -48.66 -17.93 -28.69
CA GLU A 17 -47.36 -17.86 -29.38
C GLU A 17 -46.65 -16.54 -29.11
N GLU A 18 -47.37 -15.40 -29.19
CA GLU A 18 -46.81 -14.08 -28.90
C GLU A 18 -46.36 -13.95 -27.44
N LEU A 19 -47.15 -14.46 -26.48
CA LEU A 19 -46.76 -14.47 -25.05
C LEU A 19 -45.52 -15.33 -24.81
N ILE A 20 -45.40 -16.47 -25.48
CA ILE A 20 -44.22 -17.35 -25.38
C ILE A 20 -42.99 -16.66 -25.98
N GLU A 21 -43.13 -16.02 -27.14
CA GLU A 21 -42.05 -15.28 -27.81
C GLU A 21 -41.53 -14.14 -26.90
N ASN A 22 -42.45 -13.35 -26.35
CA ASN A 22 -42.13 -12.27 -25.41
C ASN A 22 -41.49 -12.79 -24.11
N GLY A 23 -41.99 -13.92 -23.58
CA GLY A 23 -41.41 -14.58 -22.42
C GLY A 23 -39.96 -15.02 -22.65
N LYS A 24 -39.67 -15.63 -23.80
CA LYS A 24 -38.31 -16.03 -24.19
C LYS A 24 -37.37 -14.83 -24.32
N LYS A 25 -37.85 -13.73 -24.91
CA LYS A 25 -37.06 -12.50 -25.05
C LYS A 25 -36.69 -11.92 -23.68
N ASN A 26 -37.66 -11.83 -22.77
CA ASN A 26 -37.42 -11.33 -21.41
C ASN A 26 -36.43 -12.22 -20.64
N ILE A 27 -36.54 -13.55 -20.77
CA ILE A 27 -35.58 -14.48 -20.16
C ILE A 27 -34.17 -14.25 -20.70
N SER A 28 -34.01 -14.11 -22.02
CA SER A 28 -32.71 -13.83 -22.63
C SER A 28 -32.10 -12.50 -22.18
N GLU A 29 -32.91 -11.46 -21.98
CA GLU A 29 -32.44 -10.18 -21.42
C GLU A 29 -31.98 -10.33 -19.96
N ILE A 30 -32.72 -11.10 -19.14
CA ILE A 30 -32.34 -11.38 -17.75
C ILE A 30 -31.04 -12.17 -17.69
N GLU A 31 -30.85 -13.20 -18.52
CA GLU A 31 -29.62 -13.98 -18.60
C GLU A 31 -28.40 -13.11 -18.92
N LYS A 32 -28.53 -12.18 -19.88
CA LYS A 32 -27.46 -11.21 -20.19
C LYS A 32 -27.13 -10.27 -19.02
N ILE A 33 -28.13 -9.87 -18.23
CA ILE A 33 -27.91 -9.05 -17.04
C ILE A 33 -27.16 -9.85 -15.97
N ILE A 34 -27.53 -11.12 -15.76
CA ILE A 34 -26.86 -12.01 -14.80
C ILE A 34 -25.40 -12.23 -15.21
N GLU A 35 -25.14 -12.57 -16.48
CA GLU A 35 -23.79 -12.81 -16.99
C GLU A 35 -22.89 -11.56 -16.85
N ASN A 36 -23.42 -10.37 -17.16
CA ASN A 36 -22.70 -9.10 -16.96
C ASN A 36 -22.41 -8.80 -15.49
N ASN A 37 -23.32 -9.17 -14.58
CA ASN A 37 -23.12 -8.95 -13.14
C ASN A 37 -22.11 -9.95 -12.56
N ASP A 38 -22.16 -11.21 -12.97
CA ASP A 38 -21.19 -12.24 -12.55
C ASP A 38 -19.77 -11.86 -12.99
N PHE A 39 -19.61 -11.33 -14.20
CA PHE A 39 -18.33 -10.80 -14.68
C PHE A 39 -17.79 -9.69 -13.77
N ARG A 40 -18.63 -8.72 -13.36
CA ARG A 40 -18.21 -7.64 -12.45
C ARG A 40 -17.86 -8.13 -11.05
N ILE A 41 -18.59 -9.13 -10.54
CA ILE A 41 -18.32 -9.72 -9.22
C ILE A 41 -16.98 -10.47 -9.25
N ASN A 42 -16.68 -11.17 -10.33
CA ASN A 42 -15.41 -11.88 -10.50
C ASN A 42 -14.21 -10.92 -10.60
N ASP A 43 -14.36 -9.80 -11.31
CA ASP A 43 -13.31 -8.77 -11.43
C ASP A 43 -13.03 -8.04 -10.09
N LEU A 44 -14.07 -7.84 -9.28
CA LEU A 44 -13.92 -7.31 -7.90
C LEU A 44 -13.26 -8.30 -6.94
N ASN A 45 -13.36 -9.60 -7.24
CA ASN A 45 -12.71 -10.65 -6.47
C ASN A 45 -11.32 -11.02 -6.97
N ASP A 46 -10.87 -10.46 -8.10
CA ASP A 46 -9.50 -10.65 -8.56
C ASP A 46 -8.51 -10.14 -7.48
N PRO A 47 -7.67 -11.02 -6.91
CA PRO A 47 -6.64 -10.60 -5.96
C PRO A 47 -5.72 -9.51 -6.52
N ASN A 48 -5.54 -9.43 -7.84
CA ASN A 48 -4.77 -8.37 -8.49
C ASN A 48 -5.47 -7.00 -8.38
N SER A 49 -6.79 -6.95 -8.56
CA SER A 49 -7.62 -5.75 -8.37
C SER A 49 -7.52 -5.22 -6.93
N LYS A 50 -7.67 -6.11 -5.93
CA LYS A 50 -7.51 -5.76 -4.51
C LYS A 50 -6.08 -5.30 -4.19
N SER A 51 -5.07 -5.86 -4.84
CA SER A 51 -3.67 -5.43 -4.65
C SER A 51 -3.42 -4.01 -5.19
N ALA A 52 -4.02 -3.67 -6.34
CA ALA A 52 -3.87 -2.37 -6.99
C ALA A 52 -4.52 -1.23 -6.16
N VAL A 53 -5.71 -1.48 -5.59
CA VAL A 53 -6.37 -0.52 -4.68
C VAL A 53 -5.52 -0.28 -3.44
N ASN A 54 -5.01 -1.35 -2.82
CA ASN A 54 -4.11 -1.24 -1.67
C ASN A 54 -2.84 -0.45 -2.00
N LEU A 55 -2.26 -0.65 -3.19
CA LEU A 55 -1.06 0.06 -3.63
C LEU A 55 -1.32 1.57 -3.80
N ARG A 56 -2.47 1.95 -4.37
CA ARG A 56 -2.87 3.36 -4.55
C ARG A 56 -3.05 4.06 -3.20
N ILE A 57 -3.69 3.41 -2.23
CA ILE A 57 -3.88 3.96 -0.88
C ILE A 57 -2.51 4.18 -0.20
N VAL A 58 -1.64 3.16 -0.22
CA VAL A 58 -0.30 3.26 0.36
C VAL A 58 0.51 4.38 -0.31
N ARG A 59 0.47 4.47 -1.64
CA ARG A 59 1.17 5.53 -2.39
C ARG A 59 0.69 6.92 -1.99
N ASN A 60 -0.63 7.17 -1.99
CA ASN A 60 -1.18 8.48 -1.66
C ASN A 60 -0.86 8.88 -0.21
N PHE A 61 -0.86 7.91 0.70
CA PHE A 61 -0.51 8.14 2.09
C PHE A 61 0.98 8.47 2.28
N VAL A 62 1.88 7.77 1.57
CA VAL A 62 3.31 8.10 1.55
C VAL A 62 3.55 9.50 1.00
N ILE A 63 2.94 9.84 -0.14
CA ILE A 63 3.04 11.18 -0.74
C ILE A 63 2.52 12.25 0.23
N GLY A 64 1.36 12.00 0.86
CA GLY A 64 0.79 12.89 1.86
C GLY A 64 1.75 13.13 3.03
N THR A 65 2.37 12.07 3.54
CA THR A 65 3.32 12.17 4.66
C THR A 65 4.59 12.95 4.28
N ILE A 66 5.14 12.69 3.09
CA ILE A 66 6.34 13.39 2.58
C ILE A 66 6.06 14.89 2.39
N LEU A 67 4.89 15.26 1.85
CA LEU A 67 4.52 16.66 1.63
C LEU A 67 4.12 17.37 2.93
N PHE A 68 3.53 16.65 3.89
CA PHE A 68 3.03 17.24 5.13
C PHE A 68 4.17 17.74 6.04
N LEU A 69 5.29 17.00 6.15
CA LEU A 69 6.43 17.37 6.99
C LEU A 69 7.06 18.74 6.67
N PRO A 70 7.45 19.06 5.42
CA PRO A 70 8.02 20.36 5.09
C PRO A 70 6.98 21.49 5.24
N ILE A 71 5.71 21.23 4.92
CA ILE A 71 4.64 22.22 5.11
C ILE A 71 4.48 22.55 6.59
N THR A 72 4.48 21.55 7.46
CA THR A 72 4.37 21.75 8.91
C THR A 72 5.60 22.47 9.42
N TYR A 73 6.80 22.06 9.03
CA TYR A 73 8.04 22.76 9.40
C TYR A 73 8.02 24.25 8.99
N ILE A 74 7.59 24.55 7.76
CA ILE A 74 7.44 25.92 7.27
C ILE A 74 6.42 26.67 8.15
N LEU A 75 5.22 26.13 8.33
CA LEU A 75 4.18 26.77 9.15
C LEU A 75 4.65 27.04 10.58
N LEU A 76 5.35 26.09 11.19
CA LEU A 76 5.91 26.23 12.54
C LEU A 76 6.98 27.32 12.62
N THR A 77 7.79 27.47 11.58
CA THR A 77 8.85 28.51 11.53
C THR A 77 8.27 29.91 11.35
N TYR A 78 7.13 30.03 10.66
CA TYR A 78 6.49 31.33 10.38
C TYR A 78 5.57 31.83 11.50
N VAL A 79 5.11 30.96 12.40
CA VAL A 79 4.30 31.36 13.55
C VAL A 79 5.22 31.90 14.65
N LYS A 80 5.40 33.23 14.68
CA LYS A 80 6.07 33.93 15.79
C LYS A 80 5.37 33.57 17.10
N GLY A 81 6.10 32.95 18.03
CA GLY A 81 5.56 32.52 19.33
C GLY A 81 5.19 31.04 19.41
N PHE A 82 5.59 30.21 18.44
CA PHE A 82 5.45 28.77 18.58
C PHE A 82 6.30 28.27 19.75
N ASN A 83 5.65 27.67 20.75
CA ASN A 83 6.30 27.16 21.95
C ASN A 83 7.17 25.96 21.59
N GLU A 84 8.46 25.99 21.95
CA GLU A 84 9.41 24.88 21.72
C GLU A 84 8.85 23.54 22.23
N VAL A 85 8.11 23.56 23.34
CA VAL A 85 7.45 22.38 23.91
C VAL A 85 6.46 21.77 22.90
N LEU A 86 5.62 22.58 22.26
CA LEU A 86 4.65 22.11 21.28
C LEU A 86 5.34 21.54 20.02
N PHE A 87 6.47 22.15 19.61
CA PHE A 87 7.29 21.61 18.51
C PHE A 87 7.79 20.20 18.82
N TYR A 88 8.36 19.96 20.00
CA TYR A 88 8.82 18.63 20.39
C TYR A 88 7.67 17.62 20.51
N PHE A 89 6.51 18.02 21.04
CA PHE A 89 5.32 17.14 21.08
C PHE A 89 4.87 16.73 19.67
N LEU A 90 4.82 17.68 18.74
CA LEU A 90 4.48 17.38 17.34
C LEU A 90 5.53 16.44 16.73
N LEU A 91 6.83 16.70 16.95
CA LEU A 91 7.90 15.84 16.44
C LEU A 91 7.78 14.39 16.95
N ILE A 92 7.48 14.20 18.24
CA ILE A 92 7.24 12.86 18.82
C ILE A 92 6.01 12.22 18.19
N PHE A 93 4.89 12.96 18.11
CA PHE A 93 3.65 12.46 17.51
C PHE A 93 3.85 12.02 16.05
N TYR A 94 4.53 12.83 15.23
CA TYR A 94 4.85 12.45 13.85
C TYR A 94 5.81 11.27 13.76
N SER A 95 6.80 11.19 14.64
CA SER A 95 7.72 10.05 14.68
C SER A 95 6.98 8.74 14.97
N LEU A 96 6.02 8.76 15.90
CA LEU A 96 5.15 7.62 16.19
C LEU A 96 4.26 7.27 14.99
N LEU A 97 3.67 8.28 14.34
CA LEU A 97 2.83 8.08 13.17
C LEU A 97 3.63 7.41 12.06
N ILE A 98 4.81 7.95 11.70
CA ILE A 98 5.73 7.39 10.72
C ILE A 98 6.12 5.94 11.08
N GLY A 99 6.40 5.67 12.35
CA GLY A 99 6.67 4.31 12.84
C GLY A 99 5.52 3.35 12.57
N LEU A 100 4.26 3.79 12.76
CA LEU A 100 3.07 3.00 12.44
C LEU A 100 2.94 2.73 10.94
N ILE A 101 3.22 3.73 10.09
CA ILE A 101 3.24 3.56 8.62
C ILE A 101 4.25 2.48 8.25
N PHE A 102 5.46 2.59 8.78
CA PHE A 102 6.54 1.66 8.52
C PHE A 102 6.22 0.24 8.98
N TRP A 103 5.53 0.10 10.11
CA TRP A 103 5.03 -1.19 10.56
C TRP A 103 4.04 -1.84 9.56
N PHE A 104 3.13 -1.05 8.98
CA PHE A 104 2.24 -1.54 7.92
C PHE A 104 2.99 -1.91 6.65
N ILE A 105 3.95 -1.08 6.21
CA ILE A 105 4.80 -1.35 5.04
C ILE A 105 5.59 -2.64 5.26
N ARG A 106 6.19 -2.83 6.45
CA ARG A 106 6.94 -4.04 6.80
C ARG A 106 6.14 -5.32 6.61
N LYS A 107 4.84 -5.31 6.95
CA LYS A 107 3.99 -6.51 6.81
C LYS A 107 3.73 -6.90 5.36
N LYS A 108 3.56 -5.93 4.46
CA LYS A 108 3.18 -6.18 3.06
C LYS A 108 4.35 -6.17 2.09
N TYR A 109 5.38 -5.36 2.35
CA TYR A 109 6.49 -5.08 1.43
C TYR A 109 7.83 -5.19 2.15
N ARG A 110 8.15 -6.38 2.69
CA ARG A 110 9.40 -6.63 3.45
C ARG A 110 10.67 -6.21 2.70
N LEU A 111 10.75 -6.49 1.40
CA LEU A 111 11.91 -6.11 0.58
C LEU A 111 12.12 -4.59 0.54
N LEU A 112 11.06 -3.85 0.21
CA LEU A 112 11.09 -2.38 0.18
C LEU A 112 11.42 -1.82 1.56
N TYR A 113 10.81 -2.38 2.62
CA TYR A 113 11.08 -1.98 3.99
C TYR A 113 12.55 -2.19 4.38
N GLY A 114 13.13 -3.34 4.06
CA GLY A 114 14.54 -3.62 4.32
C GLY A 114 15.49 -2.70 3.56
N LEU A 115 15.17 -2.34 2.30
CA LEU A 115 15.93 -1.33 1.54
C LEU A 115 15.84 0.07 2.16
N ILE A 116 14.68 0.44 2.72
CA ILE A 116 14.51 1.70 3.45
C ILE A 116 15.32 1.68 4.76
N GLU A 117 15.26 0.60 5.54
CA GLU A 117 16.11 0.46 6.74
C GLU A 117 17.60 0.57 6.36
N LEU A 118 18.04 -0.11 5.30
CA LEU A 118 19.42 0.01 4.82
C LEU A 118 19.80 1.46 4.49
N SER A 119 18.98 2.17 3.70
CA SER A 119 19.29 3.56 3.31
C SER A 119 19.31 4.51 4.51
N VAL A 120 18.39 4.33 5.47
CA VAL A 120 18.34 5.11 6.71
C VAL A 120 19.56 4.81 7.59
N GLY A 121 19.93 3.54 7.75
CA GLY A 121 21.11 3.14 8.53
C GLY A 121 22.41 3.69 7.94
N VAL A 122 22.59 3.61 6.62
CA VAL A 122 23.73 4.20 5.91
C VAL A 122 23.76 5.72 6.13
N THR A 123 22.62 6.39 5.94
CA THR A 123 22.51 7.85 6.12
C THR A 123 22.84 8.27 7.55
N ALA A 124 22.33 7.55 8.56
CA ALA A 124 22.62 7.81 9.97
C ALA A 124 24.13 7.70 10.27
N ILE A 125 24.79 6.66 9.75
CA ILE A 125 26.24 6.50 9.90
C ILE A 125 26.99 7.65 9.21
N PHE A 126 26.63 8.01 7.98
CA PHE A 126 27.26 9.11 7.25
C PHE A 126 27.13 10.45 7.99
N ILE A 127 25.95 10.76 8.54
CA ILE A 127 25.74 11.98 9.34
C ILE A 127 26.65 12.00 10.57
N VAL A 128 26.75 10.88 11.28
CA VAL A 128 27.64 10.77 12.43
C VAL A 128 29.10 10.96 12.01
N LEU A 129 29.55 10.30 10.95
CA LEU A 129 30.93 10.40 10.44
C LEU A 129 31.27 11.82 9.94
N GLN A 130 30.34 12.49 9.28
CA GLN A 130 30.53 13.88 8.84
C GLN A 130 30.77 14.82 10.04
N SER A 131 30.10 14.58 11.16
CA SER A 131 30.29 15.35 12.40
C SER A 131 31.64 15.14 13.08
N VAL A 132 32.39 14.10 12.69
CA VAL A 132 33.69 13.73 13.28
C VAL A 132 34.84 14.40 12.54
N ASN A 133 34.69 14.63 11.23
CA ASN A 133 35.78 15.20 10.39
C ASN A 133 36.18 16.63 10.77
N ASN A 134 35.35 17.35 11.54
CA ASN A 134 35.62 18.72 11.99
C ASN A 134 36.34 18.81 13.34
N SER A 135 36.62 17.68 14.01
CA SER A 135 37.35 17.65 15.29
C SER A 135 38.12 16.33 15.41
N LEU A 136 39.45 16.38 15.31
CA LEU A 136 40.37 15.21 15.33
C LEU A 136 40.37 14.41 16.65
N ASP A 137 39.56 14.79 17.64
CA ASP A 137 39.40 14.06 18.90
C ASP A 137 38.44 12.86 18.75
N ILE A 138 38.91 11.83 18.04
CA ILE A 138 38.23 10.54 17.90
C ILE A 138 38.05 9.85 19.27
N PHE A 139 38.87 10.20 20.27
CA PHE A 139 38.75 9.66 21.63
C PHE A 139 37.64 10.30 22.48
N TYR A 140 37.09 11.44 22.06
CA TYR A 140 36.00 12.13 22.78
C TYR A 140 34.69 12.06 22.00
N TRP A 141 34.36 10.88 21.47
CA TRP A 141 33.01 10.66 20.99
C TRP A 141 32.04 10.78 22.16
N LYS A 142 31.30 11.89 22.19
CA LYS A 142 30.17 12.05 23.10
C LYS A 142 29.25 10.85 22.94
N ILE A 143 28.71 10.36 24.06
CA ILE A 143 27.85 9.18 24.12
C ILE A 143 26.70 9.23 23.09
N GLU A 144 26.20 10.43 22.78
CA GLU A 144 25.19 10.71 21.76
C GLU A 144 25.61 10.24 20.35
N LYS A 145 26.86 10.53 19.93
CA LYS A 145 27.39 10.12 18.63
C LYS A 145 27.57 8.62 18.55
N LEU A 146 28.06 8.01 19.63
CA LEU A 146 28.21 6.56 19.72
C LEU A 146 26.85 5.86 19.65
N MET A 147 25.87 6.33 20.40
CA MET A 147 24.50 5.80 20.37
C MET A 147 23.86 5.97 18.98
N SER A 148 24.09 7.10 18.31
CA SER A 148 23.62 7.33 16.95
C SER A 148 24.27 6.39 15.93
N PHE A 149 25.58 6.15 16.07
CA PHE A 149 26.31 5.21 15.21
C PHE A 149 25.83 3.77 15.42
N VAL A 150 25.73 3.33 16.67
CA VAL A 150 25.21 1.99 17.03
C VAL A 150 23.77 1.83 16.55
N GLY A 151 22.94 2.86 16.70
CA GLY A 151 21.58 2.89 16.17
C GLY A 151 21.56 2.71 14.65
N GLY A 152 22.42 3.44 13.92
CA GLY A 152 22.56 3.31 12.47
C GLY A 152 22.98 1.89 12.04
N VAL A 153 24.00 1.31 12.70
CA VAL A 153 24.46 -0.06 12.44
C VAL A 153 23.36 -1.09 12.74
N TYR A 154 22.64 -0.94 13.85
CA TYR A 154 21.52 -1.82 14.18
C TYR A 154 20.41 -1.78 13.13
N ILE A 155 20.07 -0.58 12.63
CA ILE A 155 19.09 -0.42 11.55
C ILE A 155 19.59 -1.12 10.27
N LEU A 156 20.89 -1.04 9.94
CA LEU A 156 21.45 -1.77 8.80
C LEU A 156 21.27 -3.28 8.94
N VAL A 157 21.66 -3.86 10.07
CA VAL A 157 21.53 -5.30 10.33
C VAL A 157 20.07 -5.74 10.18
N ARG A 158 19.15 -4.96 10.76
CA ARG A 158 17.72 -5.23 10.60
C ARG A 158 17.22 -5.13 9.16
N GLY A 159 17.74 -4.19 8.39
CA GLY A 159 17.44 -4.06 6.97
C GLY A 159 17.86 -5.30 6.20
N ILE A 160 19.07 -5.82 6.48
CA ILE A 160 19.57 -7.09 5.91
C ILE A 160 18.67 -8.26 6.32
N ASP A 161 18.30 -8.37 7.59
CA ASP A 161 17.41 -9.43 8.07
C ASP A 161 16.03 -9.39 7.39
N ASN A 162 15.47 -8.20 7.17
CA ASN A 162 14.20 -8.09 6.47
C ASN A 162 14.31 -8.46 4.99
N ILE A 163 15.48 -8.29 4.36
CA ILE A 163 15.75 -8.69 2.97
C ILE A 163 15.98 -10.20 2.87
N SER A 164 16.77 -10.80 3.77
CA SER A 164 17.14 -12.23 3.73
C SER A 164 15.92 -13.15 3.78
N VAL A 165 14.89 -12.78 4.54
CA VAL A 165 13.66 -13.57 4.68
C VAL A 165 12.77 -13.52 3.42
N THR A 166 13.04 -12.62 2.46
CA THR A 166 12.27 -12.51 1.22
C THR A 166 12.68 -13.57 0.19
N ASN A 167 11.84 -13.80 -0.83
CA ASN A 167 12.20 -14.67 -1.96
C ASN A 167 13.47 -14.19 -2.69
N PHE A 168 13.74 -12.88 -2.68
CA PHE A 168 14.99 -12.34 -3.21
C PHE A 168 16.19 -12.76 -2.36
N GLY A 169 16.09 -12.59 -1.04
CA GLY A 169 17.13 -13.02 -0.09
C GLY A 169 17.47 -14.50 -0.23
N LYS A 170 16.44 -15.37 -0.27
CA LYS A 170 16.62 -16.82 -0.48
C LYS A 170 17.37 -17.15 -1.77
N LYS A 171 17.04 -16.49 -2.89
CA LYS A 171 17.74 -16.69 -4.16
C LYS A 171 19.21 -16.29 -4.10
N VAL A 172 19.52 -15.21 -3.36
CA VAL A 172 20.91 -14.78 -3.14
C VAL A 172 21.65 -15.80 -2.29
N ASP A 173 21.04 -16.30 -1.21
CA ASP A 173 21.62 -17.33 -0.35
C ASP A 173 21.88 -18.63 -1.13
N ASP A 174 20.91 -19.07 -1.95
CA ASP A 174 21.06 -20.25 -2.80
C ASP A 174 22.24 -20.07 -3.78
N PHE A 175 22.35 -18.90 -4.42
CA PHE A 175 23.45 -18.58 -5.33
C PHE A 175 24.82 -18.60 -4.64
N LEU A 176 24.92 -18.08 -3.41
CA LEU A 176 26.17 -18.06 -2.64
C LEU A 176 26.59 -19.44 -2.12
N ASN A 177 25.62 -20.35 -1.92
CA ASN A 177 25.86 -21.70 -1.38
C ASN A 177 26.05 -22.78 -2.45
N PHE A 178 25.91 -22.46 -3.74
CA PHE A 178 26.32 -23.34 -4.83
C PHE A 178 27.86 -23.44 -4.86
N LYS A 179 28.39 -24.39 -4.08
CA LYS A 179 29.75 -24.93 -4.18
C LYS A 179 29.74 -26.23 -4.97
#